data_AF-A0A6G9SPJ1-F1
#
_entry.id   AF-A0A6G9SPJ1-F1
#
_cell.length_a   1.000
_cell.length_b   1.000
_cell.length_c   1.000
_cell.angle_alpha   90.00
_cell.angle_beta   90.00
_cell.angle_gamma   90.00
#
_symmetry.space_group_name_H-M   'P 1'
#
loop_
_entity.id
_entity.type
_entity.pdbx_description
1 polymer ?
#
loop_
_entity_poly.entity_id
_entity_poly.type
_entity_poly.pdbx_seq_one_letter_code
_entity_poly.pdbx_strand_id
1 'polypeptide(L)'
;MQTKLFWFILGIVLWLSFGAIIGGVGAWIVSYTWVLNVVGYGAVMGSVVGLIVSLVGLAIASQMRSINVMLWVIFGSIVGAIIGFKAVILYGGYPNRTQADLSFVTLAPTGLLIGALLGILLAVGIWKYRHSGIG
;
A
#
# COMPACT_ATOMS: atom_id res chain seq x y z
N MET A 1 25.21 4.82 4.18
CA MET A 1 24.34 4.95 2.99
C MET A 1 23.73 3.62 2.54
N GLN A 2 24.49 2.51 2.53
CA GLN A 2 24.00 1.18 2.11
C GLN A 2 22.70 0.73 2.78
N THR A 3 22.55 0.90 4.09
CA THR A 3 21.32 0.50 4.81
C THR A 3 20.08 1.27 4.35
N LYS A 4 20.18 2.58 4.12
CA LYS A 4 19.03 3.40 3.68
C LYS A 4 18.56 3.01 2.27
N LEU A 5 19.51 2.70 1.39
CA LEU A 5 19.24 2.32 0.01
C LEU A 5 18.64 0.90 -0.06
N PHE A 6 19.11 -0.02 0.79
CA PHE A 6 18.51 -1.34 0.95
C PHE A 6 17.04 -1.25 1.35
N TRP A 7 16.71 -0.48 2.40
CA TRP A 7 15.33 -0.36 2.86
C TRP A 7 14.41 0.36 1.85
N PHE A 8 14.95 1.33 1.11
CA PHE A 8 14.24 1.98 0.02
C PHE A 8 13.89 0.99 -1.10
N ILE A 9 14.86 0.21 -1.57
CA ILE A 9 14.62 -0.84 -2.57
C ILE A 9 13.65 -1.88 -2.04
N LEU A 10 13.80 -2.30 -0.78
CA LEU A 10 12.92 -3.27 -0.14
C LEU A 10 11.46 -2.76 -0.12
N GLY A 11 11.24 -1.49 0.23
CA GLY A 11 9.92 -0.87 0.21
C GLY A 11 9.26 -0.93 -1.17
N ILE A 12 10.03 -0.63 -2.24
CA ILE A 12 9.55 -0.71 -3.62
C ILE A 12 9.21 -2.16 -3.99
N VAL A 13 10.09 -3.12 -3.71
CA VAL A 13 9.90 -4.54 -4.06
C VAL A 13 8.69 -5.15 -3.34
N LEU A 14 8.52 -4.83 -2.05
CA LEU A 14 7.37 -5.30 -1.26
C LEU A 14 6.06 -4.77 -1.84
N TRP A 15 6.03 -3.49 -2.18
CA TRP A 15 4.83 -2.86 -2.74
C TRP A 15 4.51 -3.29 -4.16
N LEU A 16 5.52 -3.53 -4.99
CA LEU A 16 5.35 -4.12 -6.32
C LEU A 16 4.72 -5.52 -6.21
N SER A 17 5.27 -6.36 -5.33
CA SER A 17 4.76 -7.71 -5.08
C SER A 17 3.33 -7.67 -4.52
N PHE A 18 3.07 -6.77 -3.57
CA PHE A 18 1.75 -6.56 -2.99
C PHE A 18 0.72 -6.10 -4.04
N GLY A 19 1.06 -5.15 -4.89
CA GLY A 19 0.19 -4.70 -5.97
C GLY A 19 -0.14 -5.80 -6.98
N ALA A 20 0.83 -6.64 -7.34
CA ALA A 20 0.60 -7.80 -8.20
C ALA A 20 -0.38 -8.80 -7.57
N ILE A 21 -0.22 -9.08 -6.27
CA ILE A 21 -1.12 -9.98 -5.51
C ILE A 21 -2.53 -9.41 -5.45
N ILE A 22 -2.67 -8.14 -5.05
CA ILE A 22 -3.98 -7.47 -4.93
C ILE A 22 -4.67 -7.39 -6.31
N GLY A 23 -3.92 -7.09 -7.37
CA GLY A 23 -4.43 -7.10 -8.75
C GLY A 23 -4.94 -8.48 -9.16
N GLY A 24 -4.21 -9.55 -8.85
CA GLY A 24 -4.63 -10.93 -9.10
C GLY A 24 -5.88 -11.32 -8.31
N VAL A 25 -5.95 -10.97 -7.02
CA VAL A 25 -7.12 -11.20 -6.18
C VAL A 25 -8.34 -10.44 -6.72
N GLY A 26 -8.17 -9.18 -7.10
CA GLY A 26 -9.22 -8.38 -7.74
C GLY A 26 -9.71 -9.00 -9.06
N ALA A 27 -8.78 -9.51 -9.89
CA ALA A 27 -9.13 -10.17 -11.14
C ALA A 27 -9.98 -11.43 -10.93
N TRP A 28 -9.68 -12.20 -9.87
CA TRP A 28 -10.43 -13.39 -9.50
C TRP A 28 -11.84 -13.05 -8.99
N ILE A 29 -11.97 -12.00 -8.16
CA ILE A 29 -13.27 -11.53 -7.64
C ILE A 29 -14.19 -11.06 -8.79
N VAL A 30 -13.65 -10.39 -9.81
CA VAL A 30 -14.45 -9.80 -10.90
C VAL A 30 -14.54 -10.72 -12.14
N SER A 31 -13.97 -11.94 -12.07
CA SER A 31 -14.00 -12.94 -13.16
C SER A 31 -13.52 -12.41 -14.52
N TYR A 32 -12.49 -11.56 -14.52
CA TYR A 32 -11.94 -11.04 -15.78
C TYR A 32 -11.26 -12.16 -16.58
N THR A 33 -11.58 -12.27 -17.87
CA THR A 33 -10.86 -13.16 -18.81
C THR A 33 -9.42 -12.68 -19.08
N TRP A 34 -9.10 -11.44 -18.71
CA TRP A 34 -7.80 -10.77 -18.93
C TRP A 34 -6.99 -10.65 -17.63
N VAL A 35 -6.92 -11.72 -16.83
CA VAL A 35 -6.25 -11.74 -15.52
C VAL A 35 -4.82 -11.19 -15.58
N LEU A 36 -4.06 -11.53 -16.62
CA LEU A 36 -2.67 -11.06 -16.78
C LEU A 36 -2.55 -9.55 -16.91
N ASN A 37 -3.47 -8.89 -17.63
CA ASN A 37 -3.47 -7.44 -17.78
C ASN A 37 -3.83 -6.75 -16.46
N VAL A 38 -4.76 -7.32 -15.70
CA VAL A 38 -5.17 -6.79 -14.39
C VAL A 38 -4.05 -6.96 -13.35
N VAL A 39 -3.35 -8.11 -13.36
CA VAL A 39 -2.16 -8.32 -12.52
C VAL A 39 -1.06 -7.34 -12.89
N GLY A 40 -0.79 -7.14 -14.18
CA GLY A 40 0.19 -6.17 -14.65
C GLY A 40 -0.14 -4.74 -14.21
N TYR A 41 -1.40 -4.32 -14.36
CA TYR A 41 -1.88 -3.02 -13.87
C TYR A 41 -1.74 -2.91 -12.34
N GLY A 42 -2.10 -3.95 -11.60
CA GLY A 42 -1.92 -4.03 -10.15
C GLY A 42 -0.45 -3.89 -9.73
N ALA A 43 0.47 -4.53 -10.45
CA ALA A 43 1.91 -4.42 -10.20
C ALA A 43 2.43 -2.99 -10.48
N VAL A 44 1.98 -2.36 -11.56
CA VAL A 44 2.32 -0.96 -11.88
C VAL A 44 1.81 -0.03 -10.78
N MET A 45 0.55 -0.12 -10.39
CA MET A 45 0.00 0.70 -9.29
C MET A 45 0.71 0.41 -7.97
N GLY A 46 0.99 -0.85 -7.67
CA GLY A 46 1.79 -1.26 -6.51
C GLY A 46 3.16 -0.59 -6.49
N SER A 47 3.88 -0.58 -7.61
CA SER A 47 5.19 0.07 -7.70
C SER A 47 5.14 1.59 -7.52
N VAL A 48 4.13 2.26 -8.07
CA VAL A 48 3.91 3.71 -7.89
C VAL A 48 3.63 4.03 -6.42
N VAL A 49 2.73 3.29 -5.78
CA VAL A 49 2.43 3.48 -4.35
C VAL A 49 3.66 3.14 -3.50
N GLY A 50 4.38 2.08 -3.84
CA GLY A 50 5.63 1.69 -3.18
C GLY A 50 6.70 2.75 -3.23
N LEU A 51 6.86 3.43 -4.35
CA LEU A 51 7.76 4.58 -4.48
C LEU A 51 7.35 5.72 -3.55
N ILE A 52 6.07 6.09 -3.53
CA ILE A 52 5.55 7.15 -2.65
C ILE A 52 5.79 6.80 -1.18
N VAL A 53 5.39 5.60 -0.76
CA VAL A 53 5.58 5.11 0.61
C VAL A 53 7.06 5.09 0.99
N SER A 54 7.93 4.60 0.10
CA SER A 54 9.36 4.51 0.36
C SER A 54 10.00 5.89 0.48
N LEU A 55 9.60 6.86 -0.36
CA LEU A 55 10.04 8.26 -0.27
C LEU A 55 9.57 8.91 1.04
N VAL A 56 8.30 8.74 1.40
CA VAL A 56 7.73 9.23 2.67
C VAL A 56 8.47 8.60 3.85
N GLY A 57 8.68 7.29 3.83
CA GLY A 57 9.43 6.58 4.87
C GLY A 57 10.87 7.05 4.99
N LEU A 58 11.54 7.32 3.87
CA LEU A 58 12.89 7.88 3.88
C LEU A 58 12.93 9.29 4.46
N ALA A 59 11.96 10.13 4.09
CA ALA A 59 11.81 11.49 4.62
C ALA A 59 11.61 11.46 6.14
N ILE A 60 10.68 10.66 6.63
CA ILE A 60 10.39 10.54 8.07
C ILE A 60 11.58 9.93 8.82
N ALA A 61 12.19 8.86 8.30
CA ALA A 61 13.37 8.25 8.92
C ALA A 61 14.57 9.21 8.97
N SER A 62 14.71 10.09 7.98
CA SER A 62 15.74 11.14 7.98
C SER A 62 15.49 12.17 9.07
N GLN A 63 14.23 12.58 9.27
CA GLN A 63 13.83 13.55 10.29
C GLN A 63 13.95 12.99 11.71
N MET A 64 13.53 11.73 11.91
CA MET A 64 13.54 11.05 13.21
C MET A 64 14.89 10.39 13.54
N ARG A 65 15.87 10.44 12.62
CA ARG A 65 17.21 9.84 12.74
C ARG A 65 17.20 8.37 13.17
N SER A 66 16.12 7.63 12.90
CA SER A 66 15.95 6.25 13.31
C SER A 66 15.49 5.38 12.14
N ILE A 67 16.26 4.32 11.87
CA ILE A 67 15.96 3.40 10.77
C ILE A 67 14.76 2.50 11.08
N ASN A 68 14.49 2.28 12.37
CA ASN A 68 13.36 1.48 12.83
C ASN A 68 12.02 2.10 12.39
N VAL A 69 11.96 3.43 12.25
CA VAL A 69 10.76 4.13 11.76
C VAL A 69 10.38 3.66 10.35
N MET A 70 11.36 3.28 9.52
CA MET A 70 11.10 2.82 8.17
C MET A 70 10.31 1.51 8.15
N LEU A 71 10.58 0.60 9.10
CA LEU A 71 9.78 -0.60 9.30
C LEU A 71 8.33 -0.27 9.68
N TRP A 72 8.14 0.66 10.62
CA TRP A 72 6.81 1.10 11.02
C TRP A 72 6.04 1.72 9.85
N VAL A 73 6.69 2.54 9.04
CA VAL A 73 6.09 3.15 7.84
C VAL A 73 5.71 2.06 6.83
N ILE A 74 6.60 1.11 6.53
CA ILE A 74 6.32 0.03 5.57
C ILE A 74 5.17 -0.84 6.07
N PHE A 75 5.24 -1.36 7.30
CA PHE A 75 4.18 -2.21 7.86
C PHE A 75 2.86 -1.46 7.99
N GLY A 76 2.89 -0.23 8.52
CA GLY A 76 1.72 0.63 8.62
C GLY A 76 1.06 0.86 7.27
N SER A 77 1.85 1.16 6.25
CA SER A 77 1.35 1.37 4.88
C SER A 77 0.67 0.13 4.31
N ILE A 78 1.24 -1.07 4.51
CA ILE A 78 0.66 -2.32 4.00
C ILE A 78 -0.65 -2.62 4.73
N VAL A 79 -0.66 -2.54 6.07
CA VAL A 79 -1.87 -2.78 6.88
C VAL A 79 -2.97 -1.80 6.52
N GLY A 80 -2.64 -0.51 6.44
CA GLY A 80 -3.58 0.53 6.05
C GLY A 80 -4.12 0.31 4.64
N ALA A 81 -3.27 -0.07 3.68
CA ALA A 81 -3.68 -0.38 2.31
C ALA A 81 -4.62 -1.59 2.25
N ILE A 82 -4.37 -2.65 3.02
CA ILE A 82 -5.27 -3.81 3.12
C ILE A 82 -6.66 -3.37 3.60
N ILE A 83 -6.70 -2.53 4.64
CA ILE A 83 -7.96 -2.00 5.19
C ILE A 83 -8.68 -1.15 4.13
N GLY A 84 -7.95 -0.23 3.46
CA GLY A 84 -8.51 0.61 2.40
C GLY A 84 -9.06 -0.20 1.22
N PHE A 85 -8.35 -1.24 0.79
CA PHE A 85 -8.81 -2.16 -0.26
C PHE A 85 -10.08 -2.91 0.15
N LYS A 86 -10.12 -3.44 1.39
CA LYS A 86 -11.32 -4.10 1.92
C LYS A 86 -12.50 -3.13 2.01
N ALA A 87 -12.26 -1.89 2.42
CA ALA A 87 -13.29 -0.85 2.48
C ALA A 87 -13.86 -0.53 1.09
N VAL A 88 -13.02 -0.46 0.05
CA VAL A 88 -13.50 -0.29 -1.34
C VAL A 88 -14.35 -1.46 -1.79
N ILE A 89 -13.99 -2.70 -1.44
CA ILE A 89 -14.82 -3.87 -1.78
C ILE A 89 -16.17 -3.82 -1.05
N LEU A 90 -16.14 -3.62 0.28
CA LEU A 90 -17.34 -3.64 1.14
C LEU A 90 -18.29 -2.48 0.88
N TYR A 91 -17.78 -1.26 0.77
CA TYR A 91 -18.58 -0.03 0.67
C TYR A 91 -18.70 0.50 -0.76
N GLY A 92 -17.79 0.12 -1.65
CA GLY A 92 -17.86 0.48 -3.07
C GLY A 92 -18.82 -0.38 -3.88
N GLY A 93 -19.48 -1.38 -3.25
CA GLY A 93 -20.47 -2.23 -3.91
C GLY A 93 -19.89 -3.23 -4.91
N TYR A 94 -18.62 -3.63 -4.74
CA TYR A 94 -17.96 -4.57 -5.66
C TYR A 94 -18.07 -6.03 -5.21
N PRO A 95 -18.20 -6.98 -6.16
CA PRO A 95 -18.42 -6.77 -7.59
C PRO A 95 -19.92 -6.50 -7.91
N ASN A 96 -20.22 -5.40 -8.61
CA ASN A 96 -21.46 -5.33 -9.37
C ASN A 96 -21.33 -6.35 -10.51
N ARG A 97 -22.34 -7.18 -10.74
CA ARG A 97 -22.29 -8.39 -11.61
C ARG A 97 -22.00 -8.13 -13.11
N THR A 98 -21.47 -6.97 -13.47
CA THR A 98 -21.11 -6.54 -14.82
C THR A 98 -19.59 -6.59 -14.99
N GLN A 99 -19.11 -7.41 -15.94
CA GLN A 99 -17.67 -7.53 -16.30
C GLN A 99 -17.04 -6.24 -16.85
N ALA A 100 -17.80 -5.15 -16.99
CA ALA A 100 -17.37 -3.87 -17.54
C ALA A 100 -17.25 -2.76 -16.48
N ASP A 101 -17.38 -3.08 -15.20
CA ASP A 101 -17.29 -2.09 -14.12
C ASP A 101 -15.83 -1.66 -13.89
N LEU A 102 -15.37 -0.75 -14.75
CA LEU A 102 -14.07 -0.09 -14.73
C LEU A 102 -13.84 0.74 -13.46
N SER A 103 -14.87 1.05 -12.68
CA SER A 103 -14.69 1.81 -11.44
C SER A 103 -13.88 1.03 -10.39
N PHE A 104 -13.74 -0.30 -10.50
CA PHE A 104 -12.82 -1.05 -9.63
C PHE A 104 -11.37 -0.65 -9.90
N VAL A 105 -11.04 -0.45 -11.18
CA VAL A 105 -9.69 -0.09 -11.64
C VAL A 105 -9.28 1.30 -11.15
N THR A 106 -10.24 2.19 -10.87
CA THR A 106 -9.99 3.53 -10.33
C THR A 106 -10.14 3.61 -8.81
N LEU A 107 -11.14 2.96 -8.24
CA LEU A 107 -11.43 3.02 -6.80
C LEU A 107 -10.46 2.17 -5.98
N ALA A 108 -10.08 0.98 -6.45
CA ALA A 108 -9.19 0.10 -5.69
C ALA A 108 -7.80 0.72 -5.47
N PRO A 109 -7.13 1.32 -6.47
CA PRO A 109 -5.87 2.02 -6.23
C PRO A 109 -6.01 3.25 -5.34
N THR A 110 -7.13 3.97 -5.45
CA THR A 110 -7.39 5.14 -4.62
C THR A 110 -7.57 4.75 -3.15
N GLY A 111 -8.36 3.71 -2.88
CA GLY A 111 -8.52 3.16 -1.52
C GLY A 111 -7.24 2.58 -0.95
N LEU A 112 -6.43 1.90 -1.77
CA LEU A 112 -5.10 1.43 -1.38
C LEU A 112 -4.18 2.58 -0.98
N LEU A 113 -4.14 3.66 -1.78
CA LEU A 113 -3.30 4.83 -1.51
C LEU A 113 -3.73 5.55 -0.22
N ILE A 114 -5.03 5.84 -0.07
CA ILE A 114 -5.58 6.50 1.12
C ILE A 114 -5.31 5.64 2.36
N GLY A 115 -5.61 4.34 2.26
CA GLY A 115 -5.34 3.38 3.31
C GLY A 115 -3.86 3.35 3.70
N ALA A 116 -2.96 3.30 2.72
CA ALA A 116 -1.52 3.31 2.96
C ALA A 116 -1.07 4.57 3.70
N LEU A 117 -1.51 5.75 3.26
CA LEU A 117 -1.15 7.02 3.90
C LEU A 117 -1.67 7.10 5.34
N LEU A 118 -2.92 6.72 5.58
CA LEU A 118 -3.49 6.66 6.93
C LEU A 118 -2.74 5.67 7.82
N GLY A 119 -2.36 4.51 7.27
CA GLY A 119 -1.57 3.50 7.96
C GLY A 119 -0.17 4.01 8.35
N ILE A 120 0.48 4.79 7.48
CA ILE A 120 1.75 5.46 7.80
C ILE A 120 1.58 6.43 8.96
N LEU A 121 0.57 7.31 8.90
CA LEU A 121 0.33 8.30 9.95
C LEU A 121 0.10 7.63 11.31
N LEU A 122 -0.72 6.59 11.35
CA LEU A 122 -0.98 5.81 12.56
C LEU A 122 0.29 5.11 13.06
N ALA A 123 1.03 4.44 12.20
CA ALA A 123 2.23 3.71 12.60
C ALA A 123 3.32 4.64 13.13
N VAL A 124 3.51 5.80 12.51
CA VAL A 124 4.45 6.83 12.97
C VAL A 124 3.97 7.45 14.28
N GLY A 125 2.66 7.70 14.43
CA GLY A 125 2.06 8.18 15.67
C GLY A 125 2.28 7.21 16.84
N ILE A 126 2.02 5.92 16.63
CA ILE A 126 2.23 4.86 17.63
C ILE A 126 3.72 4.74 17.97
N TRP A 127 4.59 4.74 16.96
CA TRP A 127 6.04 4.68 17.18
C TRP A 127 6.50 5.85 18.05
N LYS A 128 6.06 7.07 17.73
CA LYS A 128 6.39 8.28 18.48
C LYS A 128 5.87 8.19 19.91
N TYR A 129 4.62 7.77 20.12
CA TYR A 129 4.06 7.58 21.46
C TYR A 129 4.90 6.63 22.31
N ARG A 130 5.26 5.46 21.76
CA ARG A 130 6.07 4.45 22.45
C ARG A 130 7.49 4.92 22.79
N HIS A 131 8.10 5.73 21.94
CA HIS A 131 9.48 6.19 22.13
C HIS A 131 9.61 7.54 22.83
N SER A 132 8.51 8.30 22.97
CA SER A 132 8.50 9.58 23.69
C SER A 132 8.21 9.42 25.19
N GLY A 133 7.95 8.20 25.68
CA GLY A 133 7.77 7.94 27.11
C GLY A 133 6.52 8.59 27.74
N ILE A 134 5.47 8.87 26.96
CA ILE A 134 4.18 9.40 27.46
C ILE A 134 3.25 8.24 27.86
N GLY A 135 3.81 7.12 28.31
CA GLY A 135 3.08 5.92 28.75
C GLY A 135 3.73 5.31 29.96
#